data_AF-A0A916EFM1-F1
#
_entry.id   AF-A0A916EFM1-F1
#
_cell.length_a   1.000
_cell.length_b   1.000
_cell.length_c   1.000
_cell.angle_alpha   90.00
_cell.angle_beta   90.00
_cell.angle_gamma   90.00
#
_symmetry.space_group_name_H-M   'P 1'
#
loop_
_entity.id
_entity.type
_entity.pdbx_description
1 polymer ?
#
loop_
_entity_poly.entity_id
_entity_poly.type
_entity_poly.pdbx_seq_one_letter_code
_entity_poly.pdbx_strand_id
1 'polypeptide(L)'
;MKKCWNLNPENRPDTTELYKSLSSISMNNQYKAEIEEAEKYRILHLSSSKVDRQVNTHPQAIYTSRLLNPFTENFPKYTDDNPDNSECLDCAI
;
A
#
# COMPACT_ATOMS: atom_id res chain seq x y z
N MET A 1 -7.53 10.25 7.07
CA MET A 1 -6.84 10.51 5.78
C MET A 1 -6.33 11.93 5.58
N LYS A 2 -7.03 13.03 5.94
CA LYS A 2 -6.57 14.42 5.68
C LYS A 2 -5.09 14.70 6.03
N LYS A 3 -4.59 14.16 7.16
CA LYS A 3 -3.17 14.28 7.57
C LYS A 3 -2.19 13.64 6.57
N CYS A 4 -2.56 12.51 5.94
CA CYS A 4 -1.74 11.83 4.94
C CYS A 4 -1.54 12.64 3.65
N TRP A 5 -2.45 13.57 3.37
CA TRP A 5 -2.43 14.43 2.17
C TRP A 5 -1.79 15.79 2.44
N ASN A 6 -1.03 15.92 3.53
CA ASN A 6 -0.36 17.18 3.83
C ASN A 6 0.67 17.49 2.73
N LEU A 7 0.66 18.73 2.22
CA LEU A 7 1.61 19.20 1.22
C LEU A 7 3.04 19.15 1.75
N ASN A 8 3.22 19.45 3.03
CA ASN A 8 4.50 19.29 3.71
C ASN A 8 4.66 17.82 4.18
N PRO A 9 5.68 17.09 3.71
CA PRO A 9 5.94 15.71 4.11
C PRO A 9 6.14 15.53 5.62
N GLU A 10 6.79 16.47 6.29
CA GLU A 10 7.06 16.43 7.74
C GLU A 10 5.79 16.43 8.59
N ASN A 11 4.68 16.89 8.02
CA ASN A 11 3.38 16.93 8.69
C ASN A 11 2.50 15.71 8.37
N ARG A 12 3.00 14.75 7.59
CA ARG A 12 2.30 13.49 7.33
C ARG A 12 2.57 12.55 8.51
N PRO A 13 1.60 11.70 8.88
CA PRO A 13 1.83 10.70 9.90
C PRO A 13 2.88 9.70 9.43
N ASP A 14 3.77 9.31 10.33
CA ASP A 14 4.66 8.19 10.09
C ASP A 14 3.89 6.86 10.10
N THR A 15 4.59 5.78 9.77
CA THR A 15 4.01 4.43 9.69
C THR A 15 3.45 3.96 11.03
N THR A 16 4.07 4.34 12.14
CA THR A 16 3.66 3.97 13.50
C THR A 16 2.37 4.69 13.91
N GLU A 17 2.28 6.00 13.64
CA GLU A 17 1.08 6.81 13.87
C GLU A 17 -0.10 6.34 13.03
N LEU A 18 0.17 6.03 11.75
CA LEU A 18 -0.84 5.49 10.84
C LEU A 18 -1.36 4.14 11.34
N TYR A 19 -0.46 3.23 11.69
CA TYR A 19 -0.81 1.90 12.20
C TYR A 19 -1.68 1.98 13.45
N LYS A 20 -1.28 2.81 14.43
CA LYS A 20 -2.07 3.02 15.66
C LYS A 20 -3.48 3.53 15.33
N SER A 21 -3.58 4.53 14.45
CA SER A 21 -4.86 5.12 14.04
C SER A 21 -5.78 4.10 13.37
N LEU A 22 -5.25 3.29 12.44
CA LEU A 22 -6.00 2.25 11.75
C LEU A 22 -6.41 1.12 12.69
N SER A 23 -5.52 0.71 13.59
CA SER A 23 -5.79 -0.34 14.57
C SER A 23 -6.91 0.08 15.52
N SER A 24 -6.92 1.34 15.98
CA SER A 24 -8.01 1.87 16.80
C SER A 24 -9.35 1.87 16.09
N ILE A 25 -9.38 2.17 14.79
CA ILE A 25 -10.60 2.10 13.98
C ILE A 25 -11.08 0.65 13.85
N SER A 26 -10.16 -0.27 13.53
CA SER A 26 -10.48 -1.69 13.36
C SER A 26 -10.98 -2.36 14.63
N MET A 27 -10.47 -1.98 15.80
CA MET A 27 -10.88 -2.55 17.08
C MET A 27 -12.14 -1.88 17.66
N ASN A 28 -12.56 -0.74 17.11
CA ASN A 28 -13.75 -0.06 17.56
C ASN A 28 -14.99 -0.55 16.79
N ASN A 29 -15.83 -1.32 17.48
CA ASN A 29 -17.09 -1.86 16.96
C ASN A 29 -18.07 -0.79 16.47
N GLN A 30 -17.91 0.47 16.88
CA GLN A 30 -18.73 1.59 16.42
C GLN A 30 -18.63 1.79 14.90
N TYR A 31 -17.47 1.49 14.29
CA TYR A 31 -17.23 1.69 12.85
C TYR A 31 -17.48 0.44 12.01
N LYS A 32 -17.95 -0.65 12.62
CA LYS A 32 -18.06 -1.95 11.95
C LYS A 32 -19.01 -1.89 10.75
N ALA A 33 -20.13 -1.18 10.87
CA ALA A 33 -21.13 -1.08 9.81
C ALA A 33 -20.58 -0.32 8.60
N GLU A 34 -19.90 0.80 8.83
CA GLU A 34 -19.29 1.64 7.79
C GLU A 34 -18.15 0.90 7.07
N ILE A 35 -17.34 0.14 7.82
CA ILE A 35 -16.28 -0.72 7.24
C ILE A 35 -16.89 -1.79 6.34
N GLU A 36 -17.95 -2.47 6.79
CA GLU A 36 -18.64 -3.48 6.00
C GLU A 36 -19.29 -2.91 4.73
N GLU A 37 -19.86 -1.71 4.81
CA GLU A 37 -20.42 -1.00 3.65
C GLU A 37 -19.33 -0.62 2.64
N ALA A 38 -18.22 -0.06 3.11
CA ALA A 38 -17.08 0.27 2.26
C ALA A 38 -16.49 -0.96 1.58
N GLU A 39 -16.38 -2.09 2.28
CA GLU A 39 -15.92 -3.36 1.70
C GLU A 39 -16.88 -3.92 0.66
N LYS A 40 -18.20 -3.86 0.90
CA LYS A 40 -19.20 -4.22 -0.12
C LYS A 40 -19.06 -3.37 -1.37
N TYR A 41 -18.92 -2.07 -1.23
CA TYR A 41 -18.67 -1.16 -2.35
C TYR A 41 -17.39 -1.53 -3.11
N ARG A 42 -16.29 -1.76 -2.38
CA ARG A 42 -15.00 -2.17 -2.95
C ARG A 42 -15.15 -3.44 -3.78
N ILE A 43 -15.79 -4.47 -3.25
CA ILE A 43 -15.99 -5.77 -3.92
C ILE A 43 -16.85 -5.62 -5.18
N LEU A 44 -17.95 -4.87 -5.10
CA LEU A 44 -18.86 -4.64 -6.23
C LEU A 44 -18.14 -3.97 -7.41
N HIS A 45 -17.24 -3.03 -7.14
CA HIS A 45 -16.52 -2.29 -8.18
C HIS A 45 -15.17 -2.92 -8.57
N LEU A 46 -14.67 -3.87 -7.78
CA LEU A 46 -13.43 -4.59 -8.07
C LEU A 46 -13.58 -5.51 -9.28
N SER A 47 -14.75 -6.09 -9.51
CA SER A 47 -15.03 -7.02 -10.62
C SER A 47 -14.99 -6.34 -12.00
N SER A 48 -15.22 -5.02 -12.09
CA SER A 48 -15.05 -4.23 -13.32
C SER A 48 -13.58 -4.08 -13.74
N SER A 49 -12.62 -4.34 -12.84
CA SER A 49 -11.20 -4.05 -13.08
C SER A 49 -10.37 -5.23 -13.57
N LYS A 50 -10.89 -6.47 -13.56
CA LYS A 50 -10.12 -7.64 -14.06
C LYS A 50 -10.00 -7.65 -15.58
N VAL A 51 -10.91 -6.98 -16.30
CA VAL A 51 -10.88 -6.88 -17.76
C VAL A 51 -9.91 -5.78 -18.23
N ASP A 52 -9.69 -4.73 -17.43
CA ASP A 52 -8.90 -3.55 -17.82
C ASP A 52 -7.50 -3.46 -17.17
N ARG A 53 -7.01 -4.51 -16.49
CA ARG A 53 -5.60 -4.57 -16.05
C ARG A 53 -4.62 -4.72 -17.21
N GLN A 54 -5.10 -4.96 -18.42
CA GLN A 54 -4.40 -4.53 -19.62
C GLN A 54 -4.69 -3.04 -19.79
N VAL A 55 -4.22 -2.23 -18.83
CA VAL A 55 -4.26 -0.78 -18.95
C VAL A 55 -3.45 -0.50 -20.20
N ASN A 56 -4.11 -0.05 -21.26
CA ASN A 56 -3.45 0.45 -22.45
C ASN A 56 -2.48 1.53 -21.95
N THR A 57 -1.21 1.17 -21.78
CA THR A 57 -0.17 2.09 -21.38
C THR A 57 -0.24 3.22 -22.38
N HIS A 58 -0.35 4.46 -21.88
CA HIS A 58 -0.37 5.62 -22.75
C HIS A 58 0.82 5.50 -23.73
N PRO A 59 0.67 5.75 -25.04
CA PRO A 59 1.75 5.49 -26.01
C PRO A 59 3.06 6.23 -25.70
N GLN A 60 2.98 7.28 -24.89
CA GLN A 60 4.08 8.12 -24.45
C GLN A 60 4.55 7.81 -23.01
N ALA A 61 4.01 6.76 -22.37
CA ALA A 61 4.46 6.34 -21.06
C ALA A 61 5.87 5.73 -21.18
N ILE A 62 6.88 6.48 -20.74
CA ILE A 62 8.28 6.05 -20.76
C ILE A 62 8.55 5.04 -19.64
N TYR A 63 7.84 5.18 -18.51
CA TYR A 63 7.89 4.27 -17.38
C TYR A 63 6.80 3.22 -17.52
N THR A 64 7.10 2.15 -18.22
CA THR A 64 6.35 0.90 -18.03
C THR A 64 6.72 0.38 -16.64
N SER A 65 5.72 -0.05 -15.85
CA SER A 65 5.99 -0.81 -14.64
C SER A 65 6.78 -2.05 -15.03
N ARG A 66 8.09 -2.06 -14.77
CA ARG A 66 8.94 -3.22 -15.02
C ARG A 66 8.60 -4.27 -13.98
N LEU A 67 8.54 -5.54 -14.39
CA LEU A 67 8.47 -6.65 -13.44
C LEU A 67 9.62 -6.50 -12.45
N LEU A 68 9.33 -6.52 -11.15
CA LEU A 68 10.34 -6.38 -10.11
C LEU A 68 11.18 -7.66 -9.97
N ASN A 69 10.61 -8.81 -10.38
CA ASN A 69 11.21 -10.14 -10.28
C ASN A 69 12.68 -10.24 -10.76
N PRO A 70 13.07 -9.69 -11.92
CA PRO A 70 14.46 -9.75 -12.40
C PRO A 70 15.44 -8.97 -11.51
N PHE A 71 14.96 -7.93 -10.82
CA PHE A 71 15.78 -7.13 -9.91
C PHE A 71 15.86 -7.74 -8.51
N THR A 72 14.92 -8.62 -8.16
CA THR A 72 14.82 -9.21 -6.83
C THR A 72 15.24 -10.68 -6.74
N GLU A 73 15.54 -11.31 -7.87
CA GLU A 73 15.88 -12.74 -7.95
C GLU A 73 17.11 -13.12 -7.14
N ASN A 74 18.06 -12.19 -7.00
CA ASN A 74 19.30 -12.39 -6.24
C ASN A 74 19.22 -11.91 -4.78
N PHE A 75 18.10 -11.31 -4.35
CA PHE A 75 17.99 -10.90 -2.95
C PHE A 75 17.75 -12.12 -2.04
N PRO A 76 18.35 -12.14 -0.84
CA PRO A 76 18.05 -13.14 0.15
C PRO A 76 16.55 -13.13 0.45
N LYS A 77 15.91 -14.29 0.50
CA LYS A 77 14.54 -14.38 1.02
C LYS A 77 14.58 -14.04 2.49
N TYR A 78 13.95 -12.94 2.88
CA TYR A 78 13.68 -12.66 4.29
C TYR A 78 12.78 -13.78 4.82
N THR A 79 13.31 -14.57 5.76
CA THR A 79 12.51 -15.45 6.61
C THR A 79 12.11 -14.61 7.82
N ASP A 80 10.81 -14.49 8.10
CA ASP A 80 10.19 -13.67 9.14
C ASP A 80 10.63 -14.01 10.59
N ASP A 81 11.61 -14.89 10.77
CA ASP A 81 12.03 -15.45 12.05
C ASP A 81 13.12 -14.65 12.77
N ASN A 82 13.65 -13.56 12.17
CA ASN A 82 14.64 -12.69 12.84
C ASN A 82 14.24 -11.21 12.76
N PRO A 83 13.80 -10.59 13.88
CA PRO A 83 13.32 -9.21 13.91
C PRO A 83 14.40 -8.14 13.75
N ASP A 84 15.69 -8.52 13.76
CA ASP A 84 16.82 -7.58 13.73
C ASP A 84 17.38 -7.29 12.32
N ASN A 85 16.80 -7.83 11.24
CA ASN A 85 17.37 -7.70 9.88
C ASN A 85 16.68 -6.65 9.00
N SER A 86 15.82 -5.79 9.55
CA SER A 86 15.22 -4.69 8.80
C SER A 86 16.23 -3.53 8.64
N GLU A 87 17.44 -3.83 8.18
CA GLU A 87 18.34 -2.83 7.64
C GLU A 87 17.83 -2.49 6.25
N CYS A 88 16.92 -1.52 6.18
CA CYS A 88 16.64 -0.76 4.97
C CYS A 88 17.89 0.08 4.66
N LEU A 89 18.94 -0.60 4.18
CA LEU A 89 20.11 0.04 3.62
C LEU A 89 19.72 0.52 2.23
N ASP A 90 19.71 1.85 2.09
CA ASP A 90 19.65 2.58 0.82
C ASP A 90 18.29 2.68 0.12
N CYS A 91 17.34 3.37 0.76
CA CYS A 91 16.47 4.29 0.00
C CYS A 91 17.25 5.58 -0.31
N ALA A 92 18.34 5.47 -1.06
CA ALA A 92 18.99 6.61 -1.70
C ALA A 92 18.52 6.65 -3.16
N ILE A 93 17.88 7.76 -3.55
CA ILE A 93 17.59 8.09 -4.95
C ILE A 93 18.89 8.51 -5.64
#